data_AF-A0A3A4P7B8-F1
#
_entry.id   AF-A0A3A4P7B8-F1
#
_cell.length_a   1.000
_cell.length_b   1.000
_cell.length_c   1.000
_cell.angle_alpha   90.00
_cell.angle_beta   90.00
_cell.angle_gamma   90.00
#
_symmetry.space_group_name_H-M   'P 1'
#
loop_
_entity.id
_entity.type
_entity.pdbx_description
1 polymer ?
#
loop_
_entity_poly.entity_id
_entity_poly.type
_entity_poly.pdbx_seq_one_letter_code
_entity_poly.pdbx_strand_id
1 'polypeptide(L)'
;MQPPDEEERHCPMCNGLLEITEEKGLFVCMRCRSLARFRGGELLAMKIPGYELRLEELQRHHAEVLASIEGESGKGAARDMRKLRAMHEERQRVLSEFSFLGYFRQFVERWRER
;
A
#
# COMPACT_ATOMS: atom_id res chain seq x y z
N MET A 1 -10.78 -39.44 0.71
CA MET A 1 -11.00 -38.24 1.55
C MET A 1 -10.07 -37.17 1.03
N GLN A 2 -10.59 -36.21 0.28
CA GLN A 2 -9.86 -34.98 -0.05
C GLN A 2 -9.78 -34.13 1.23
N PRO A 3 -8.62 -33.53 1.57
CA PRO A 3 -8.55 -32.61 2.70
C PRO A 3 -9.50 -31.43 2.45
N PRO A 4 -10.21 -30.96 3.48
CA PRO A 4 -11.22 -29.91 3.31
C PRO A 4 -10.51 -28.59 2.99
N ASP A 5 -10.90 -28.02 1.86
CA ASP A 5 -10.83 -26.60 1.52
C ASP A 5 -9.45 -25.91 1.62
N GLU A 6 -8.63 -26.12 0.59
CA GLU A 6 -7.72 -25.07 0.12
C GLU A 6 -8.55 -23.93 -0.49
N GLU A 7 -9.24 -23.15 0.35
CA GLU A 7 -9.89 -21.92 -0.10
C GLU A 7 -8.87 -21.05 -0.83
N GLU A 8 -9.19 -20.66 -2.06
CA GLU A 8 -8.38 -19.74 -2.85
C GLU A 8 -8.22 -18.42 -2.07
N ARG A 9 -7.01 -18.17 -1.57
CA ARG A 9 -6.71 -16.95 -0.81
C ARG A 9 -6.23 -15.86 -1.73
N HIS A 10 -6.68 -14.64 -1.44
CA HIS A 10 -6.31 -13.45 -2.19
C HIS A 10 -5.39 -12.56 -1.36
N CYS A 11 -4.43 -11.94 -2.02
CA CYS A 11 -3.46 -11.05 -1.42
C CYS A 11 -4.14 -9.77 -0.94
N PRO A 12 -4.07 -9.42 0.36
CA PRO A 12 -4.67 -8.20 0.89
C PRO A 12 -4.18 -6.91 0.20
N MET A 13 -2.98 -6.93 -0.38
CA MET A 13 -2.35 -5.77 -1.01
C MET A 13 -2.76 -5.52 -2.45
N CYS A 14 -2.98 -6.56 -3.25
CA CYS A 14 -3.20 -6.39 -4.70
C CYS A 14 -4.31 -7.28 -5.26
N ASN A 15 -5.01 -7.99 -4.37
CA ASN A 15 -6.06 -8.96 -4.69
C ASN A 15 -5.61 -10.05 -5.68
N GLY A 16 -4.30 -10.30 -5.82
CA GLY A 16 -3.78 -11.42 -6.61
C GLY A 16 -3.87 -12.73 -5.83
N LEU A 17 -3.93 -13.85 -6.54
CA LEU A 17 -3.95 -15.17 -5.91
C LEU A 17 -2.68 -15.39 -5.05
N LEU A 18 -2.87 -16.02 -3.90
CA LEU A 18 -1.80 -16.42 -3.00
C LEU A 18 -1.44 -17.88 -3.20
N GLU A 19 -0.15 -18.16 -3.30
CA GLU A 19 0.39 -19.51 -3.34
C GLU A 19 0.88 -19.93 -1.95
N ILE A 20 0.67 -21.20 -1.61
CA ILE A 20 1.13 -21.81 -0.36
C ILE A 20 2.64 -21.98 -0.43
N THR A 21 3.34 -21.69 0.67
CA THR A 21 4.78 -21.98 0.82
C THR A 21 5.01 -23.23 1.66
N GLU A 22 6.26 -23.70 1.75
CA GLU A 22 6.62 -24.85 2.60
C GLU A 22 6.36 -24.59 4.10
N GLU A 23 6.38 -23.32 4.53
CA GLU A 23 6.07 -22.92 5.91
C GLU A 23 4.54 -22.87 6.12
N LYS A 24 4.04 -23.66 7.07
CA LYS A 24 2.60 -23.75 7.36
C LYS A 24 2.01 -22.38 7.71
N GLY A 25 0.99 -21.98 6.94
CA GLY A 25 0.27 -20.71 7.15
C GLY A 25 0.98 -19.50 6.55
N LEU A 26 2.11 -19.69 5.87
CA LEU A 26 2.79 -18.66 5.09
C LEU A 26 2.41 -18.79 3.61
N PHE A 27 2.06 -17.65 3.02
CA PHE A 27 1.63 -17.54 1.64
C PHE A 27 2.42 -16.44 0.91
N VAL A 28 2.60 -16.60 -0.39
CA VAL A 28 3.26 -15.62 -1.26
C VAL A 28 2.33 -15.16 -2.37
N CYS A 29 2.30 -13.86 -2.64
CA CYS A 29 1.59 -13.32 -3.79
C CYS A 29 2.51 -13.26 -5.01
N MET A 30 2.18 -13.93 -6.11
CA MET A 30 3.00 -13.89 -7.32
C MET A 30 2.93 -12.55 -8.07
N ARG A 31 1.92 -11.72 -7.79
CA ARG A 31 1.75 -10.40 -8.43
C ARG A 31 2.60 -9.31 -7.80
N CYS A 32 2.48 -9.11 -6.48
CA CYS A 32 3.21 -8.04 -5.77
C CYS A 32 4.37 -8.56 -4.92
N ARG A 33 4.59 -9.88 -4.87
CA ARG A 33 5.66 -10.55 -4.10
C ARG A 33 5.57 -10.35 -2.59
N SER A 34 4.44 -9.90 -2.09
CA SER A 34 4.21 -9.83 -0.64
C SER A 34 4.09 -11.23 -0.03
N LEU A 35 4.61 -11.38 1.18
CA LEU A 35 4.38 -12.56 2.00
C LEU A 35 3.32 -12.24 3.05
N ALA A 36 2.42 -13.18 3.31
CA ALA A 36 1.37 -13.04 4.31
C ALA A 36 1.27 -14.31 5.16
N ARG A 37 1.17 -14.12 6.48
CA ARG A 37 0.90 -15.19 7.44
C ARG A 37 -0.57 -15.13 7.85
N PHE A 38 -1.26 -16.27 7.75
CA PHE A 38 -2.65 -16.41 8.15
C PHE A 38 -2.84 -17.46 9.23
N ARG A 39 -3.89 -17.30 10.04
CA ARG A 39 -4.45 -18.34 10.91
C ARG A 39 -5.95 -18.41 10.66
N GLY A 40 -6.42 -19.51 10.06
CA GLY A 40 -7.80 -19.56 9.56
C GLY A 40 -8.02 -18.43 8.55
N GLY A 41 -9.09 -17.65 8.68
CA GLY A 41 -9.35 -16.46 7.84
C GLY A 41 -8.60 -15.19 8.24
N GLU A 42 -7.87 -15.19 9.36
CA GLU A 42 -7.29 -13.97 9.94
C GLU A 42 -5.86 -13.71 9.43
N LEU A 43 -5.59 -12.48 8.98
CA LEU A 43 -4.24 -12.00 8.63
C LEU A 43 -3.47 -11.67 9.92
N LEU A 44 -2.32 -12.32 10.12
CA LEU A 44 -1.50 -12.14 11.32
C LEU A 44 -0.34 -11.17 11.12
N ALA A 45 0.39 -11.33 10.03
CA ALA A 45 1.58 -10.54 9.70
C ALA A 45 1.80 -10.52 8.18
N MET A 46 2.45 -9.48 7.69
CA MET A 46 2.68 -9.30 6.26
C MET A 46 4.06 -8.68 6.01
N LYS A 47 4.79 -9.21 5.03
CA LYS A 47 5.98 -8.58 4.47
C LYS A 47 5.62 -7.98 3.12
N ILE A 48 5.67 -6.66 3.04
CA ILE A 48 5.43 -5.90 1.81
C ILE A 48 6.78 -5.43 1.27
N PRO A 49 7.22 -5.86 0.06
CA PRO A 49 8.46 -5.42 -0.53
C PRO A 49 8.50 -3.89 -0.69
N GLY A 50 9.58 -3.26 -0.25
CA GLY A 50 9.78 -1.81 -0.40
C GLY A 50 8.85 -0.93 0.44
N TYR A 51 8.14 -1.48 1.44
CA TYR A 51 7.14 -0.75 2.22
C TYR A 51 7.61 0.58 2.79
N GLU A 52 8.73 0.59 3.52
CA GLU A 52 9.23 1.82 4.15
C GLU A 52 9.71 2.83 3.11
N LEU A 53 10.47 2.36 2.11
CA LEU A 53 10.93 3.21 1.02
C LEU A 53 9.73 3.87 0.31
N ARG A 54 8.66 3.11 0.06
CA ARG A 54 7.47 3.65 -0.60
C ARG A 54 6.73 4.67 0.27
N LEU A 55 6.65 4.44 1.58
CA LEU A 55 6.07 5.42 2.51
C LEU A 55 6.87 6.73 2.53
N GLU A 56 8.20 6.64 2.58
CA GLU A 56 9.10 7.81 2.52
C GLU A 56 8.94 8.57 1.19
N GLU A 57 8.89 7.85 0.08
CA GLU A 57 8.64 8.43 -1.24
C GLU A 57 7.31 9.19 -1.30
N LEU A 58 6.23 8.60 -0.76
CA LEU A 58 4.91 9.22 -0.73
C LEU A 58 4.89 10.47 0.16
N GLN A 59 5.58 10.45 1.30
CA GLN A 59 5.71 11.63 2.18
C GLN A 59 6.46 12.76 1.49
N ARG A 60 7.58 12.46 0.84
CA ARG A 60 8.35 13.45 0.08
C ARG A 60 7.52 14.02 -1.07
N HIS A 61 6.88 13.16 -1.87
CA HIS A 61 6.07 13.57 -3.01
C HIS A 61 4.86 14.41 -2.57
N HIS A 62 4.25 14.09 -1.42
CA HIS A 62 3.18 14.91 -0.84
C HIS A 62 3.66 16.34 -0.52
N ALA A 63 4.84 16.49 0.07
CA ALA A 63 5.43 17.79 0.35
C ALA A 63 5.73 18.59 -0.93
N GLU A 64 6.25 17.93 -1.96
CA GLU A 64 6.52 18.55 -3.27
C GLU A 64 5.24 19.03 -3.97
N VAL A 65 4.18 18.22 -3.93
CA VAL A 65 2.87 18.58 -4.49
C VAL A 65 2.26 19.75 -3.72
N LEU A 66 2.37 19.77 -2.39
CA LEU A 66 1.90 20.90 -1.58
C LEU A 66 2.62 22.20 -1.92
N ALA A 67 3.95 22.18 -1.98
CA ALA A 67 4.75 23.35 -2.37
C ALA A 67 4.36 23.87 -3.77
N SER A 68 4.08 22.94 -4.71
CA SER A 68 3.63 23.29 -6.06
C SER A 68 2.23 23.92 -6.08
N ILE A 69 1.30 23.41 -5.26
CA ILE A 69 -0.04 24.00 -5.07
C ILE A 69 0.07 25.41 -4.49
N GLU A 70 0.89 25.59 -3.45
CA GLU A 70 1.11 26.91 -2.83
C GLU A 70 1.70 27.91 -3.83
N GLY A 71 2.72 27.50 -4.58
CA GLY A 71 3.35 28.33 -5.60
C GLY A 71 2.39 28.75 -6.72
N GLU A 72 1.50 27.87 -7.18
CA GLU A 72 0.50 28.22 -8.20
C GLU A 72 -0.64 29.06 -7.61
N SER A 73 -1.06 28.77 -6.38
CA SER A 73 -2.12 29.52 -5.69
C SER A 73 -1.69 30.96 -5.39
N GLY A 74 -0.40 31.18 -5.09
CA GLY A 74 0.19 32.48 -4.82
C GLY A 74 0.20 33.45 -6.02
N LYS A 75 -0.06 32.98 -7.25
CA LYS A 75 -0.09 33.83 -8.45
C LYS A 75 -1.33 34.72 -8.58
N GLY A 76 -2.30 34.62 -7.67
CA GLY A 76 -3.50 35.44 -7.70
C GLY A 76 -4.29 35.28 -8.99
N ALA A 77 -4.52 36.38 -9.72
CA ALA A 77 -5.28 36.37 -10.98
C ALA A 77 -4.60 35.61 -12.13
N ALA A 78 -3.27 35.43 -12.06
CA ALA A 78 -2.50 34.71 -13.08
C ALA A 78 -2.38 33.20 -12.81
N ARG A 79 -3.08 32.67 -11.78
CA ARG A 79 -3.06 31.24 -11.46
C ARG A 79 -3.73 30.42 -12.55
N ASP A 80 -3.14 29.27 -12.85
CA ASP A 80 -3.76 28.29 -13.75
C ASP A 80 -4.63 27.30 -12.96
N MET A 81 -5.95 27.43 -13.10
CA MET A 81 -6.92 26.56 -12.43
C MET A 81 -6.88 25.12 -12.93
N ARG A 82 -6.50 24.87 -14.19
CA ARG A 82 -6.36 23.51 -14.72
C ARG A 82 -5.18 22.82 -14.06
N LYS A 83 -4.06 23.53 -13.93
CA LYS A 83 -2.87 23.03 -13.23
C LYS A 83 -3.14 22.79 -11.75
N LEU A 84 -3.84 23.70 -11.06
CA LEU A 84 -4.23 23.52 -9.66
C LEU A 84 -5.09 22.26 -9.45
N ARG A 85 -6.08 22.03 -10.30
CA ARG A 85 -6.92 20.81 -10.23
C ARG A 85 -6.08 19.54 -10.38
N ALA A 86 -5.20 19.50 -11.38
CA ALA A 86 -4.32 18.36 -11.61
C ALA A 86 -3.42 18.07 -10.39
N MET A 87 -2.86 19.10 -9.75
CA MET A 87 -2.04 18.93 -8.54
C MET A 87 -2.87 18.47 -7.33
N HIS A 88 -4.10 18.95 -7.18
CA HIS A 88 -4.99 18.46 -6.12
C HIS A 88 -5.41 17.00 -6.33
N GLU A 89 -5.68 16.59 -7.57
CA GLU A 89 -5.94 15.19 -7.91
C GLU A 89 -4.73 14.31 -7.58
N GLU A 90 -3.53 14.76 -7.94
CA GLU A 90 -2.30 14.07 -7.59
C GLU A 90 -2.13 13.96 -6.07
N ARG A 91 -2.37 15.04 -5.32
CA ARG A 91 -2.34 15.01 -3.85
C ARG A 91 -3.29 13.96 -3.28
N GLN A 92 -4.50 13.84 -3.84
CA GLN A 92 -5.47 12.82 -3.41
C GLN A 92 -4.99 11.40 -3.72
N ARG A 93 -4.35 11.17 -4.87
CA ARG A 93 -3.74 9.87 -5.20
C ARG A 93 -2.65 9.49 -4.19
N VAL A 94 -1.75 10.42 -3.88
CA VAL A 94 -0.67 10.21 -2.89
C VAL A 94 -1.24 9.89 -1.51
N LEU A 95 -2.21 10.67 -1.04
CA LEU A 95 -2.85 10.44 0.25
C LEU A 95 -3.59 9.10 0.29
N SER A 96 -4.29 8.74 -0.79
CA SER A 96 -4.99 7.46 -0.90
C SER A 96 -4.02 6.28 -0.79
N GLU A 97 -2.89 6.33 -1.49
CA GLU A 97 -1.88 5.29 -1.43
C GLU A 97 -1.21 5.23 -0.04
N PHE A 98 -0.88 6.38 0.53
CA PHE A 98 -0.30 6.47 1.87
C PHE A 98 -1.25 5.89 2.94
N SER A 99 -2.54 6.21 2.88
CA SER A 99 -3.55 5.63 3.78
C SER A 99 -3.70 4.13 3.58
N PHE A 100 -3.69 3.66 2.33
CA PHE A 100 -3.74 2.23 2.01
C PHE A 100 -2.54 1.47 2.61
N LEU A 101 -1.32 1.97 2.44
CA LEU A 101 -0.14 1.36 3.05
C LEU A 101 -0.17 1.46 4.58
N GLY A 102 -0.63 2.60 5.12
CA GLY A 102 -0.76 2.84 6.56
C GLY A 102 -1.65 1.80 7.26
N TYR A 103 -2.70 1.30 6.59
CA TYR A 103 -3.54 0.20 7.10
C TYR A 103 -2.71 -1.05 7.43
N PHE A 104 -1.65 -1.33 6.65
CA PHE A 104 -0.84 -2.53 6.82
C PHE A 104 0.25 -2.42 7.90
N ARG A 105 0.47 -1.22 8.46
CA ARG A 105 1.58 -0.95 9.40
C ARG A 105 1.68 -1.98 10.52
N GLN A 106 0.58 -2.25 11.21
CA GLN A 106 0.56 -3.22 12.32
C GLN A 106 0.97 -4.64 11.90
N PHE A 107 0.65 -5.07 10.67
CA PHE A 107 0.99 -6.41 10.17
C PHE A 107 2.45 -6.50 9.74
N VAL A 108 2.99 -5.39 9.23
CA VAL A 108 4.42 -5.25 8.90
C VAL A 108 5.27 -5.20 10.16
N GLU A 109 4.83 -4.50 11.20
CA GLU A 109 5.50 -4.46 12.51
C GLU A 109 5.55 -5.85 13.15
N ARG A 110 4.42 -6.56 13.20
CA ARG A 110 4.35 -7.95 13.69
C ARG A 110 5.23 -8.92 12.89
N TRP A 111 5.54 -8.62 11.64
CA TRP A 111 6.48 -9.41 10.85
C TRP A 111 7.92 -9.27 11.35
N ARG A 112 8.31 -8.09 11.87
CA ARG A 112 9.67 -7.75 12.33
C ARG A 112 9.96 -8.19 13.75
N GLU A 113 8.94 -8.31 14.59
CA GLU A 113 9.07 -8.68 16.01
C GLU A 113 9.36 -10.18 16.23
N ARG A 114 9.62 -10.94 15.16
CA ARG A 114 9.88 -12.38 15.16
C ARG A 114 11.07 -12.72 14.27
#